data_AF-A0A150RXM4-F1
#
_entry.id   AF-A0A150RXM4-F1
#
_cell.length_a   1.000
_cell.length_b   1.000
_cell.length_c   1.000
_cell.angle_alpha   90.00
_cell.angle_beta   90.00
_cell.angle_gamma   90.00
#
_symmetry.space_group_name_H-M   'P 1'
#
loop_
_entity.id
_entity.type
_entity.pdbx_description
1 polymer ?
#
loop_
_entity_poly.entity_id
_entity_poly.type
_entity_poly.pdbx_seq_one_letter_code
_entity_poly.pdbx_strand_id
1 'polypeptide(L)'
;MVGGMKKRSSIFCALMPLLLAACDVTIIDGASNDGGATDPVEPSGEGGSAGHAGCGGSGGGAEPGEPLTAVALTRAQLDVLWDEYWASQGDVGTSGSTGGGDVELDPNDLFLRASDLGVSCGSPTTQLTCGGHWQLSIALPSAYQRVGVYDLEDPELIRYSMMSETGEPHSSLPDDCPWGGGAIGRGTLEILAIDEAEVRFRVTLSSLWDTDPSGEYTAPRCP
;
A
#
# COMPACT_ATOMS: atom_id res chain seq x y z
N MET A 1 -5.98 -40.31 -58.70
CA MET A 1 -6.53 -40.79 -57.41
C MET A 1 -6.27 -39.67 -56.39
N VAL A 2 -7.09 -38.62 -56.35
CA VAL A 2 -8.29 -38.46 -55.49
C VAL A 2 -8.08 -39.00 -54.07
N GLY A 3 -7.96 -38.08 -53.11
CA GLY A 3 -7.91 -38.37 -51.68
C GLY A 3 -7.88 -37.08 -50.88
N GLY A 4 -9.02 -36.38 -50.80
CA GLY A 4 -9.21 -35.22 -49.95
C GLY A 4 -9.62 -35.61 -48.54
N MET A 5 -9.13 -34.89 -47.52
CA MET A 5 -9.65 -34.95 -46.15
C MET A 5 -9.78 -33.55 -45.52
N LYS A 6 -11.02 -33.06 -45.62
CA LYS A 6 -11.85 -32.38 -44.60
C LYS A 6 -11.19 -31.55 -43.48
N LYS A 7 -11.40 -30.23 -43.59
CA LYS A 7 -11.48 -29.24 -42.49
C LYS A 7 -12.48 -29.67 -41.40
N ARG A 8 -12.13 -29.40 -40.13
CA ARG A 8 -13.09 -29.02 -39.07
C ARG A 8 -12.49 -27.90 -38.23
N SER A 9 -12.97 -26.69 -38.48
CA SER A 9 -12.90 -25.56 -37.54
C SER A 9 -13.74 -25.89 -36.32
N SER A 10 -13.19 -25.69 -35.12
CA SER A 10 -13.99 -25.56 -33.91
C SER A 10 -13.73 -24.18 -33.33
N ILE A 11 -14.69 -23.30 -33.54
CA ILE A 11 -14.78 -21.96 -32.97
C ILE A 11 -15.38 -22.15 -31.58
N PHE A 12 -14.60 -21.92 -30.52
CA PHE A 12 -15.13 -21.78 -29.16
C PHE A 12 -15.30 -20.29 -28.87
N CYS A 13 -16.52 -19.79 -29.07
CA CYS A 13 -16.99 -18.53 -28.50
C CYS A 13 -17.27 -18.78 -27.00
N ALA A 14 -16.35 -18.37 -26.13
CA ALA A 14 -16.67 -18.18 -24.72
C ALA A 14 -17.31 -16.79 -24.57
N LEU A 15 -18.64 -16.77 -24.40
CA LEU A 15 -19.34 -15.61 -23.86
C LEU A 15 -18.91 -15.43 -22.40
N MET A 16 -18.27 -14.30 -22.09
CA MET A 16 -18.02 -13.86 -20.72
C MET A 16 -19.06 -12.77 -20.38
N PRO A 17 -19.84 -12.89 -19.30
CA PRO A 17 -20.80 -11.87 -18.90
C PRO A 17 -20.07 -10.68 -18.24
N LEU A 18 -20.23 -9.49 -18.82
CA LEU A 18 -19.95 -8.22 -18.15
C LEU A 18 -20.91 -8.07 -16.96
N LEU A 19 -20.38 -8.12 -15.74
CA LEU A 19 -21.05 -7.61 -14.55
C LEU A 19 -20.54 -6.19 -14.28
N LEU A 20 -21.31 -5.19 -14.68
CA LEU A 20 -21.15 -3.83 -14.19
C LEU A 20 -21.60 -3.79 -12.72
N ALA A 21 -20.65 -3.64 -11.80
CA ALA A 21 -20.95 -3.17 -10.44
C ALA A 21 -21.03 -1.63 -10.49
N ALA A 22 -22.23 -1.10 -10.22
CA ALA A 22 -22.44 0.33 -10.03
C ALA A 22 -21.93 0.73 -8.65
N CYS A 23 -20.97 1.65 -8.60
CA CYS A 23 -20.57 2.32 -7.36
C CYS A 23 -21.66 3.33 -7.00
N ASP A 24 -22.40 3.06 -5.93
CA ASP A 24 -23.33 4.01 -5.30
C ASP A 24 -22.51 4.95 -4.41
N VAL A 25 -22.40 6.22 -4.80
CA VAL A 25 -21.72 7.26 -4.01
C VAL A 25 -22.75 7.85 -3.05
N THR A 26 -22.70 7.46 -1.78
CA THR A 26 -23.44 8.13 -0.72
C THR A 26 -22.69 9.39 -0.28
N ILE A 27 -23.17 10.55 -0.73
CA ILE A 27 -22.79 11.86 -0.20
C ILE A 27 -23.47 12.02 1.17
N ILE A 28 -22.68 12.05 2.24
CA ILE A 28 -23.17 12.42 3.59
C ILE A 28 -23.05 13.95 3.70
N ASP A 29 -24.19 14.61 3.56
CA ASP A 29 -24.37 16.04 3.86
C ASP A 29 -24.73 16.15 5.35
N GLY A 30 -23.77 16.60 6.16
CA GLY A 30 -23.82 16.61 7.62
C GLY A 30 -23.84 18.02 8.20
N ALA A 31 -25.02 18.63 8.12
CA ALA A 31 -25.57 19.77 8.87
C ALA A 31 -24.69 20.57 9.85
N SER A 32 -24.66 21.88 9.59
CA SER A 32 -24.35 22.96 10.53
C SER A 32 -25.16 22.89 11.83
N ASN A 33 -24.51 23.08 12.97
CA ASN A 33 -25.15 23.45 14.23
C ASN A 33 -24.64 24.83 14.69
N ASP A 34 -25.38 25.87 14.28
CA ASP A 34 -25.41 27.16 14.98
C ASP A 34 -26.38 27.06 16.15
N GLY A 35 -25.90 27.33 17.37
CA GLY A 35 -26.73 27.38 18.57
C GLY A 35 -25.98 28.04 19.72
N GLY A 36 -26.18 29.34 19.89
CA GLY A 36 -25.46 30.15 20.86
C GLY A 36 -26.13 30.30 22.23
N ALA A 37 -25.55 31.27 22.96
CA ALA A 37 -26.09 32.09 24.04
C ALA A 37 -25.91 31.63 25.52
N THR A 38 -25.16 32.49 26.22
CA THR A 38 -25.35 33.08 27.56
C THR A 38 -24.87 32.36 28.84
N ASP A 39 -23.70 32.81 29.32
CA ASP A 39 -23.49 33.65 30.52
C ASP A 39 -23.73 33.10 31.95
N PRO A 40 -23.14 33.75 33.00
CA PRO A 40 -22.19 33.13 33.93
C PRO A 40 -22.79 32.88 35.33
N VAL A 41 -22.01 32.27 36.23
CA VAL A 41 -21.98 32.57 37.70
C VAL A 41 -20.89 31.74 38.38
N GLU A 42 -19.92 32.43 39.01
CA GLU A 42 -19.14 31.91 40.14
C GLU A 42 -19.99 32.01 41.42
N PRO A 43 -19.80 31.11 42.39
CA PRO A 43 -19.13 31.59 43.61
C PRO A 43 -18.19 30.59 44.27
N SER A 44 -17.16 31.16 44.89
CA SER A 44 -16.20 30.54 45.80
C SER A 44 -16.86 29.81 46.98
N GLY A 45 -16.34 28.62 47.31
CA GLY A 45 -16.64 27.90 48.54
C GLY A 45 -15.46 27.05 48.97
N GLU A 46 -14.73 27.51 49.99
CA GLU A 46 -13.75 26.72 50.74
C GLU A 46 -14.46 25.65 51.58
N GLY A 47 -13.91 24.42 51.65
CA GLY A 47 -14.27 23.47 52.71
C GLY A 47 -14.06 21.98 52.43
N GLY A 48 -12.90 21.45 52.84
CA GLY A 48 -12.80 20.27 53.70
C GLY A 48 -13.05 18.85 53.17
N SER A 49 -12.04 18.01 53.41
CA SER A 49 -12.10 16.61 53.86
C SER A 49 -12.16 15.42 52.88
N ALA A 50 -11.18 14.55 53.11
CA ALA A 50 -11.25 13.08 53.15
C ALA A 50 -11.30 12.28 51.84
N GLY A 51 -10.09 11.92 51.39
CA GLY A 51 -9.64 10.60 50.93
C GLY A 51 -10.66 9.63 50.32
N HIS A 52 -10.44 9.31 49.04
CA HIS A 52 -10.73 8.00 48.47
C HIS A 52 -9.56 7.58 47.58
N ALA A 53 -9.05 6.37 47.82
CA ALA A 53 -8.11 5.68 46.96
C ALA A 53 -8.80 5.31 45.64
N GLY A 54 -8.32 5.86 44.53
CA GLY A 54 -8.70 5.44 43.18
C GLY A 54 -7.59 4.58 42.58
N CYS A 55 -7.91 3.32 42.29
CA CYS A 55 -7.20 2.48 41.32
C CYS A 55 -6.93 3.32 40.05
N GLY A 56 -5.73 3.33 39.47
CA GLY A 56 -5.00 2.13 39.03
C GLY A 56 -5.45 1.79 37.61
N GLY A 57 -4.67 2.24 36.63
CA GLY A 57 -4.75 1.75 35.24
C GLY A 57 -5.37 2.69 34.22
N SER A 58 -4.66 3.77 33.86
CA SER A 58 -4.81 4.35 32.53
C SER A 58 -4.18 3.38 31.53
N GLY A 59 -4.93 2.35 31.14
CA GLY A 59 -4.68 1.60 29.92
C GLY A 59 -4.98 2.52 28.75
N GLY A 60 -3.98 3.33 28.37
CA GLY A 60 -3.98 4.03 27.10
C GLY A 60 -3.87 2.97 26.00
N GLY A 61 -4.99 2.35 25.66
CA GLY A 61 -5.15 1.77 24.34
C GLY A 61 -5.03 2.94 23.40
N ALA A 62 -3.83 3.13 22.83
CA ALA A 62 -3.68 3.99 21.67
C ALA A 62 -4.76 3.53 20.70
N GLU A 63 -5.71 4.41 20.38
CA GLU A 63 -6.60 4.12 19.27
C GLU A 63 -5.71 3.78 18.07
N PRO A 64 -6.00 2.68 17.35
CA PRO A 64 -5.28 2.38 16.14
C PRO A 64 -5.28 3.64 15.28
N GLY A 65 -4.09 4.18 15.00
CA GLY A 65 -3.96 5.31 14.08
C GLY A 65 -4.64 4.96 12.76
N GLU A 66 -5.11 5.96 12.03
CA GLU A 66 -5.74 5.71 10.73
C GLU A 66 -4.82 4.81 9.87
N PRO A 67 -5.35 3.73 9.28
CA PRO A 67 -4.54 2.78 8.54
C PRO A 67 -3.87 3.49 7.36
N LEU A 68 -2.55 3.33 7.28
CA LEU A 68 -1.77 3.92 6.19
C LEU A 68 -2.16 3.27 4.86
N THR A 69 -2.14 4.05 3.79
CA THR A 69 -2.58 3.60 2.47
C THR A 69 -1.61 2.59 1.86
N ALA A 70 -2.12 1.41 1.52
CA ALA A 70 -1.38 0.36 0.85
C ALA A 70 -2.26 -0.39 -0.17
N VAL A 71 -1.63 -1.21 -1.01
CA VAL A 71 -2.31 -2.14 -1.93
C VAL A 71 -1.53 -3.44 -2.03
N ALA A 72 -2.24 -4.52 -2.37
CA ALA A 72 -1.66 -5.82 -2.63
C ALA A 72 -1.94 -6.23 -4.08
N LEU A 73 -0.93 -6.68 -4.80
CA LEU A 73 -1.06 -7.15 -6.16
C LEU A 73 -0.08 -8.29 -6.43
N THR A 74 -0.46 -9.26 -7.24
CA THR A 74 0.45 -10.33 -7.62
C THR A 74 1.52 -9.81 -8.57
N ARG A 75 2.63 -10.55 -8.68
CA ARG A 75 3.66 -10.27 -9.67
C ARG A 75 3.09 -10.17 -11.08
N ALA A 76 2.22 -11.11 -11.45
CA ALA A 76 1.57 -11.12 -12.76
C ALA A 76 0.71 -9.87 -13.00
N GLN A 77 -0.04 -9.39 -11.99
CA GLN A 77 -0.80 -8.15 -12.09
C GLN A 77 0.12 -6.93 -12.24
N LEU A 78 1.22 -6.89 -11.48
CA LEU A 78 2.20 -5.81 -11.57
C LEU A 78 2.85 -5.73 -12.97
N ASP A 79 3.13 -6.86 -13.59
CA ASP A 79 3.69 -6.91 -14.94
C ASP A 79 2.73 -6.37 -16.00
N VAL A 80 1.44 -6.73 -15.92
CA VAL A 80 0.41 -6.17 -16.80
C VAL A 80 0.34 -4.64 -16.66
N LEU A 81 0.34 -4.14 -15.42
CA LEU A 81 0.29 -2.70 -15.15
C LEU A 81 1.52 -1.96 -15.70
N TRP A 82 2.70 -2.57 -15.61
CA TRP A 82 3.91 -1.98 -16.18
C TRP A 82 3.90 -2.00 -17.71
N ASP A 83 3.45 -3.09 -18.32
CA ASP A 83 3.32 -3.19 -19.78
C ASP A 83 2.36 -2.13 -20.31
N GLU A 84 1.20 -1.95 -19.66
CA GLU A 84 0.23 -0.91 -20.00
C GLU A 84 0.80 0.51 -19.82
N TYR A 85 1.50 0.75 -18.71
CA TYR A 85 2.18 2.03 -18.46
C TYR A 85 3.15 2.34 -19.59
N TRP A 86 4.06 1.42 -19.95
CA TRP A 86 5.05 1.66 -20.99
C TRP A 86 4.43 1.75 -22.38
N ALA A 87 3.40 0.97 -22.68
CA ALA A 87 2.63 1.10 -23.92
C ALA A 87 1.98 2.50 -24.05
N SER A 88 1.55 3.10 -22.94
CA SER A 88 0.94 4.43 -22.92
C SER A 88 1.94 5.58 -23.10
N GLN A 89 3.22 5.38 -22.74
CA GLN A 89 4.28 6.39 -22.88
C GLN A 89 4.77 6.55 -24.34
N GLY A 90 4.30 5.70 -25.27
CA GLY A 90 4.73 5.69 -26.67
C GLY A 90 6.13 5.08 -26.86
N ASP A 91 6.63 5.06 -28.10
CA ASP A 91 7.99 4.60 -28.48
C ASP A 91 9.11 5.53 -27.93
N VAL A 92 9.11 5.81 -26.63
CA VAL A 92 10.26 6.36 -25.92
C VAL A 92 11.21 5.18 -25.68
N GLY A 93 12.23 5.08 -26.54
CA GLY A 93 13.19 3.98 -26.58
C GLY A 93 13.51 3.38 -25.21
N THR A 94 13.24 2.09 -25.10
CA THR A 94 13.38 1.27 -23.89
C THR A 94 14.69 1.56 -23.17
N SER A 95 14.62 2.37 -22.11
CA SER A 95 15.69 2.45 -21.13
C SER A 95 15.51 1.25 -20.22
N GLY A 96 16.08 0.11 -20.61
CA GLY A 96 16.09 -1.10 -19.82
C GLY A 96 16.70 -0.82 -18.45
N SER A 97 15.87 -0.77 -17.42
CA SER A 97 16.34 -0.79 -16.04
C SER A 97 16.99 -2.14 -15.79
N THR A 98 18.14 -2.13 -15.13
CA THR A 98 19.01 -3.26 -14.87
C THR A 98 18.28 -4.36 -14.10
N GLY A 99 17.71 -5.32 -14.84
CA GLY A 99 17.26 -6.60 -14.31
C GLY A 99 18.45 -7.34 -13.75
N GLY A 100 18.68 -7.18 -12.45
CA GLY A 100 19.65 -7.97 -11.72
C GLY A 100 19.23 -9.44 -11.75
N GLY A 101 19.84 -10.20 -12.67
CA GLY A 101 19.93 -11.66 -12.68
C GLY A 101 18.60 -12.41 -12.68
N ASP A 102 18.31 -13.06 -13.81
CA ASP A 102 17.25 -14.05 -14.06
C ASP A 102 16.97 -14.99 -12.87
N VAL A 103 16.18 -14.52 -11.91
CA VAL A 103 15.35 -15.40 -11.10
C VAL A 103 13.96 -14.93 -11.37
N GLU A 104 13.31 -15.74 -12.20
CA GLU A 104 11.91 -15.62 -12.55
C GLU A 104 11.12 -15.68 -11.25
N LEU A 105 10.64 -14.51 -10.84
CA LEU A 105 9.71 -14.36 -9.73
C LEU A 105 8.47 -15.21 -10.01
N ASP A 106 7.92 -15.84 -8.97
CA ASP A 106 6.68 -16.58 -9.15
C ASP A 106 5.58 -15.56 -9.50
N PRO A 107 4.80 -15.80 -10.57
CA PRO A 107 3.69 -14.91 -10.93
C PRO A 107 2.67 -14.70 -9.79
N ASN A 108 2.64 -15.59 -8.81
CA ASN A 108 1.76 -15.55 -7.64
C ASN A 108 2.41 -14.88 -6.41
N ASP A 109 3.65 -14.41 -6.50
CA ASP A 109 4.26 -13.64 -5.42
C ASP A 109 3.48 -12.34 -5.21
N LEU A 110 3.23 -12.00 -3.96
CA LEU A 110 2.36 -10.89 -3.61
C LEU A 110 3.20 -9.66 -3.28
N PHE A 111 2.98 -8.56 -3.98
CA PHE A 111 3.63 -7.28 -3.74
C PHE A 111 2.73 -6.42 -2.86
N LEU A 112 3.21 -6.10 -1.66
CA LEU A 112 2.61 -5.13 -0.76
C LEU A 112 3.26 -3.78 -1.03
N ARG A 113 2.49 -2.81 -1.53
CA ARG A 113 2.97 -1.45 -1.82
C ARG A 113 2.32 -0.45 -0.91
N ALA A 114 3.10 0.45 -0.33
CA ALA A 114 2.64 1.56 0.49
C ALA A 114 3.40 2.84 0.12
N SER A 115 2.77 3.99 0.30
CA SER A 115 3.36 5.31 0.06
C SER A 115 2.57 6.35 0.83
N ASP A 116 3.21 7.46 1.18
CA ASP A 116 2.57 8.65 1.73
C ASP A 116 1.75 9.44 0.70
N LEU A 117 1.99 9.24 -0.59
CA LEU A 117 1.23 9.87 -1.67
C LEU A 117 -0.14 9.23 -1.93
N GLY A 118 -0.48 8.16 -1.19
CA GLY A 118 -1.71 7.40 -1.43
C GLY A 118 -1.55 6.40 -2.57
N VAL A 119 -1.46 5.13 -2.23
CA VAL A 119 -1.55 4.04 -3.22
C VAL A 119 -2.96 3.50 -3.23
N SER A 120 -3.51 3.24 -4.43
CA SER A 120 -4.83 2.64 -4.60
C SER A 120 -4.84 1.70 -5.80
N CYS A 121 -5.82 0.81 -5.91
CA CYS A 121 -5.88 -0.10 -7.05
C CYS A 121 -6.17 0.58 -8.40
N GLY A 122 -6.67 1.83 -8.39
CA GLY A 122 -6.77 2.63 -9.62
C GLY A 122 -5.44 3.29 -10.02
N SER A 123 -4.48 3.37 -9.10
CA SER A 123 -3.13 3.90 -9.33
C SER A 123 -2.13 3.17 -8.43
N PRO A 124 -1.86 1.87 -8.68
CA PRO A 124 -1.00 1.05 -7.82
C PRO A 124 0.49 1.39 -8.00
N THR A 125 0.81 2.09 -9.09
CA THR A 125 2.15 2.55 -9.48
C THR A 125 2.30 4.05 -9.31
N THR A 126 1.64 4.67 -8.31
CA THR A 126 1.76 6.10 -8.01
C THR A 126 3.24 6.51 -8.03
N GLN A 127 3.58 7.40 -8.95
CA GLN A 127 4.94 7.89 -9.13
C GLN A 127 5.28 8.85 -8.00
N LEU A 128 6.44 8.65 -7.38
CA LEU A 128 6.96 9.59 -6.38
C LEU A 128 7.25 10.93 -7.06
N THR A 129 6.63 12.00 -6.56
CA THR A 129 6.95 13.38 -6.91
C THR A 129 8.01 13.92 -5.95
N CYS A 130 8.65 15.03 -6.30
CA CYS A 130 9.49 15.75 -5.36
C CYS A 130 8.67 16.28 -4.17
N GLY A 131 9.31 16.38 -2.99
CA GLY A 131 8.66 16.89 -1.78
C GLY A 131 8.76 16.02 -0.54
N GLY A 132 9.80 15.19 -0.40
CA GLY A 132 9.98 14.39 0.81
C GLY A 132 9.10 13.13 0.85
N HIS A 133 8.73 12.57 -0.30
CA HIS A 133 7.80 11.46 -0.40
C HIS A 133 8.51 10.11 -0.37
N TRP A 134 7.81 9.07 0.06
CA TRP A 134 8.38 7.73 0.17
C TRP A 134 7.45 6.66 -0.39
N GLN A 135 8.07 5.57 -0.84
CA GLN A 135 7.36 4.39 -1.29
C GLN A 135 8.06 3.14 -0.77
N LEU A 136 7.27 2.24 -0.20
CA LEU A 136 7.66 0.91 0.24
C LEU A 136 7.06 -0.13 -0.70
N SER A 137 7.86 -1.12 -1.11
CA SER A 137 7.40 -2.26 -1.90
C SER A 137 8.00 -3.53 -1.31
N ILE A 138 7.18 -4.40 -0.73
CA ILE A 138 7.61 -5.67 -0.14
C ILE A 138 7.08 -6.81 -1.02
N ALA A 139 7.97 -7.65 -1.51
CA ALA A 139 7.59 -8.88 -2.20
C ALA A 139 7.43 -10.01 -1.16
N LEU A 140 6.29 -10.69 -1.22
CA LEU A 140 5.92 -11.77 -0.32
C LEU A 140 5.77 -13.07 -1.12
N PRO A 141 6.82 -13.92 -1.12
CA PRO A 141 6.77 -15.20 -1.80
C PRO A 141 5.66 -16.09 -1.25
N SER A 142 5.14 -17.00 -2.06
CA SER A 142 4.04 -17.90 -1.66
C SER A 142 4.25 -18.62 -0.31
N ALA A 143 5.50 -18.98 0.01
CA ALA A 143 5.87 -19.60 1.30
C ALA A 143 5.65 -18.69 2.54
N TYR A 144 5.62 -17.37 2.33
CA TYR A 144 5.46 -16.32 3.34
C TYR A 144 4.04 -15.71 3.34
N GLN A 145 3.16 -16.11 2.41
CA GLN A 145 1.77 -15.65 2.33
C GLN A 145 0.87 -16.32 3.38
N ARG A 146 1.23 -16.17 4.65
CA ARG A 146 0.50 -16.66 5.82
C ARG A 146 0.76 -15.74 7.00
N VAL A 147 -0.17 -15.75 7.96
CA VAL A 147 -0.03 -15.01 9.22
C VAL A 147 1.25 -15.42 9.94
N GLY A 148 2.04 -14.44 10.37
CA GLY A 148 3.34 -14.66 10.99
C GLY A 148 4.22 -13.41 10.99
N VAL A 149 5.35 -13.50 11.71
CA VAL A 149 6.38 -12.45 11.76
C VAL A 149 7.59 -12.93 10.97
N TYR A 150 8.09 -12.09 10.08
CA TYR A 150 9.19 -12.36 9.19
C TYR A 150 10.28 -11.30 9.33
N ASP A 151 11.53 -11.73 9.21
CA ASP A 151 12.68 -10.85 9.18
C ASP A 151 12.83 -10.27 7.77
N LEU A 152 12.89 -8.94 7.64
CA LEU A 152 13.08 -8.28 6.35
C LEU A 152 14.50 -8.46 5.79
N GLU A 153 15.47 -8.90 6.61
CA GLU A 153 16.80 -9.33 6.15
C GLU A 153 16.83 -10.78 5.65
N ASP A 154 15.71 -11.52 5.68
CA ASP A 154 15.61 -12.84 5.06
C ASP A 154 15.97 -12.71 3.55
N PRO A 155 16.96 -13.48 3.05
CA PRO A 155 17.36 -13.44 1.64
C PRO A 155 16.22 -13.57 0.64
N GLU A 156 15.16 -14.31 0.97
CA GLU A 156 14.01 -14.50 0.08
C GLU A 156 13.10 -13.26 0.03
N LEU A 157 13.04 -12.46 1.12
CA LEU A 157 12.26 -11.22 1.17
C LEU A 157 13.05 -10.02 0.67
N ILE A 158 14.31 -9.85 1.11
CA ILE A 158 15.12 -8.68 0.80
C ILE A 158 15.41 -8.54 -0.71
N ARG A 159 15.41 -9.65 -1.45
CA ARG A 159 15.82 -9.70 -2.85
C ARG A 159 14.97 -8.81 -3.76
N TYR A 160 13.69 -8.70 -3.45
CA TYR A 160 12.69 -7.98 -4.26
C TYR A 160 11.93 -6.92 -3.48
N SER A 161 12.25 -6.78 -2.19
CA SER A 161 11.68 -5.75 -1.35
C SER A 161 12.57 -4.52 -1.34
N MET A 162 12.00 -3.37 -1.65
CA MET A 162 12.71 -2.11 -1.82
C MET A 162 11.94 -0.95 -1.20
N MET A 163 12.69 0.10 -0.90
CA MET A 163 12.16 1.39 -0.49
C MET A 163 12.82 2.48 -1.30
N SER A 164 12.04 3.51 -1.61
CA SER A 164 12.46 4.69 -2.36
C SER A 164 11.96 5.96 -1.68
N GLU A 165 12.73 7.03 -1.76
CA GLU A 165 12.42 8.34 -1.20
C GLU A 165 12.79 9.46 -2.18
N THR A 166 12.01 10.53 -2.20
CA THR A 166 12.36 11.80 -2.84
C THR A 166 12.68 12.82 -1.76
N GLY A 167 13.63 13.71 -2.03
CA GLY A 167 13.87 14.86 -1.16
C GLY A 167 13.13 16.12 -1.62
N GLU A 168 13.51 17.23 -1.00
CA GLU A 168 13.00 18.55 -1.35
C GLU A 168 13.45 18.99 -2.76
N PRO A 169 12.60 19.72 -3.51
CA PRO A 169 13.00 20.32 -4.78
C PRO A 169 14.23 21.22 -4.64
N HIS A 170 15.20 21.06 -5.53
CA HIS A 170 16.35 21.96 -5.68
C HIS A 170 16.01 23.22 -6.50
N SER A 171 14.95 23.17 -7.31
CA SER A 171 14.47 24.31 -8.10
C SER A 171 12.95 24.29 -8.26
N SER A 172 12.41 25.23 -9.06
CA SER A 172 10.98 25.28 -9.40
C SER A 172 10.56 24.27 -10.46
N LEU A 173 11.48 23.45 -10.98
CA LEU A 173 11.16 22.36 -11.88
C LEU A 173 10.58 21.18 -11.07
N PRO A 174 9.49 20.54 -11.53
CA PRO A 174 8.72 19.59 -10.73
C PRO A 174 9.48 18.30 -10.36
N ASP A 175 10.53 17.94 -11.12
CA ASP A 175 11.28 16.68 -10.96
C ASP A 175 12.76 16.92 -10.60
N ASP A 176 13.13 18.15 -10.23
CA ASP A 176 14.51 18.50 -9.86
C ASP A 176 14.69 18.37 -8.35
N CYS A 177 14.76 17.14 -7.85
CA CYS A 177 15.00 16.82 -6.45
C CYS A 177 15.93 15.60 -6.32
N PRO A 178 16.57 15.41 -5.14
CA PRO A 178 17.35 14.20 -4.93
C PRO A 178 16.38 13.01 -4.81
N TRP A 179 16.76 11.89 -5.41
CA TRP A 179 16.02 10.64 -5.35
C TRP A 179 16.94 9.54 -4.83
N GLY A 180 16.43 8.74 -3.90
CA GLY A 180 17.13 7.61 -3.31
C GLY A 180 16.26 6.35 -3.38
N GLY A 181 16.92 5.20 -3.50
CA GLY A 181 16.24 3.92 -3.43
C GLY A 181 17.20 2.79 -3.14
N GLY A 182 16.70 1.72 -2.53
CA GLY A 182 17.53 0.59 -2.13
C GLY A 182 16.76 -0.50 -1.43
N ALA A 183 17.50 -1.49 -0.93
CA ALA A 183 16.95 -2.52 -0.06
C ALA A 183 16.44 -1.88 1.24
N ILE A 184 15.25 -2.30 1.70
CA ILE A 184 14.58 -1.77 2.90
C ILE A 184 15.49 -1.81 4.13
N GLY A 185 16.31 -2.85 4.24
CA GLY A 185 17.24 -3.09 5.34
C GLY A 185 16.58 -3.79 6.53
N ARG A 186 17.12 -3.54 7.72
CA ARG A 186 16.73 -4.23 8.96
C ARG A 186 15.33 -3.86 9.41
N GLY A 187 14.53 -4.89 9.68
CA GLY A 187 13.19 -4.72 10.23
C GLY A 187 12.41 -6.03 10.27
N THR A 188 11.12 -5.91 10.60
CA THR A 188 10.19 -7.03 10.61
C THR A 188 8.94 -6.70 9.80
N LEU A 189 8.47 -7.69 9.06
CA LEU A 189 7.15 -7.73 8.47
C LEU A 189 6.29 -8.71 9.26
N GLU A 190 5.19 -8.24 9.83
CA GLU A 190 4.18 -9.10 10.44
C GLU A 190 2.92 -9.11 9.58
N ILE A 191 2.53 -10.27 9.09
CA ILE A 191 1.25 -10.48 8.42
C ILE A 191 0.21 -10.78 9.51
N LEU A 192 -0.73 -9.87 9.71
CA LEU A 192 -1.78 -9.96 10.72
C LEU A 192 -3.00 -10.74 10.20
N ALA A 193 -3.37 -10.48 8.95
CA ALA A 193 -4.41 -11.20 8.23
C ALA A 193 -4.10 -11.21 6.72
N ILE A 194 -4.50 -12.27 6.04
CA ILE A 194 -4.40 -12.40 4.58
C ILE A 194 -5.56 -13.24 4.09
N ASP A 195 -6.35 -12.68 3.19
CA ASP A 195 -7.47 -13.37 2.54
C ASP A 195 -7.57 -12.95 1.05
N GLU A 196 -8.70 -13.25 0.42
CA GLU A 196 -8.98 -12.95 -0.99
C GLU A 196 -9.30 -11.47 -1.26
N ALA A 197 -9.64 -10.69 -0.23
CA ALA A 197 -10.01 -9.29 -0.35
C ALA A 197 -8.86 -8.36 0.02
N GLU A 198 -8.10 -8.66 1.07
CA GLU A 198 -7.05 -7.78 1.58
C GLU A 198 -5.91 -8.51 2.30
N VAL A 199 -4.83 -7.77 2.54
CA VAL A 199 -3.74 -8.14 3.43
C VAL A 199 -3.59 -7.06 4.49
N ARG A 200 -3.68 -7.45 5.76
CA ARG A 200 -3.36 -6.59 6.89
C ARG A 200 -1.99 -6.95 7.41
N PHE A 201 -1.10 -5.97 7.49
CA PHE A 201 0.28 -6.22 7.89
C PHE A 201 0.84 -5.04 8.67
N ARG A 202 1.87 -5.32 9.46
CA ARG A 202 2.63 -4.33 10.21
C ARG A 202 4.08 -4.38 9.78
N VAL A 203 4.66 -3.22 9.53
CA VAL A 203 6.08 -3.05 9.23
C VAL A 203 6.74 -2.35 10.41
N THR A 204 7.92 -2.82 10.79
CA THR A 204 8.78 -2.14 11.76
C THR A 204 10.18 -2.11 11.20
N LEU A 205 10.67 -0.92 10.86
CA LEU A 205 12.02 -0.74 10.34
C LEU A 205 12.95 -0.20 11.43
N SER A 206 14.23 -0.49 11.28
CA SER A 206 15.27 0.27 11.95
C SER A 206 15.58 1.54 11.15
N SER A 207 16.05 2.60 11.81
CA SER A 207 16.19 3.96 11.26
C SER A 207 17.30 4.10 10.20
N LEU A 208 17.14 3.44 9.05
CA LEU A 208 18.03 3.54 7.89
C LEU A 208 17.63 4.67 6.93
N TRP A 209 16.40 5.14 7.05
CA TRP A 209 15.76 6.08 6.14
C TRP A 209 15.45 7.39 6.87
N ASP A 210 15.34 8.49 6.12
CA ASP A 210 15.01 9.79 6.71
C ASP A 210 13.53 9.84 7.12
N THR A 211 12.67 9.05 6.45
CA THR A 211 11.29 8.82 6.87
C THR A 211 11.13 7.52 7.68
N ASP A 212 10.05 7.44 8.46
CA ASP A 212 9.66 6.21 9.14
C ASP A 212 8.38 5.63 8.52
N PRO A 213 8.48 4.62 7.63
CA PRO A 213 7.33 3.91 7.09
C PRO A 213 6.91 2.75 8.02
N SER A 214 7.29 2.76 9.30
CA SER A 214 6.80 1.77 10.25
C SER A 214 5.33 2.06 10.60
N GLY A 215 4.50 1.03 10.59
CA GLY A 215 3.07 1.19 10.83
C GLY A 215 2.26 -0.06 10.52
N GLU A 216 0.97 0.00 10.83
CA GLU A 216 -0.02 -1.00 10.38
C GLU A 216 -0.68 -0.50 9.09
N TYR A 217 -0.85 -1.43 8.15
CA TYR A 217 -1.38 -1.19 6.82
C TYR A 217 -2.51 -2.17 6.54
N THR A 218 -3.51 -1.67 5.82
CA THR A 218 -4.54 -2.49 5.17
C THR A 218 -4.39 -2.34 3.67
N ALA A 219 -3.97 -3.41 3.00
CA ALA A 219 -3.74 -3.46 1.57
C ALA A 219 -4.85 -4.26 0.88
N PRO A 220 -5.88 -3.61 0.30
CA PRO A 220 -6.82 -4.29 -0.57
C PRO A 220 -6.09 -4.95 -1.74
N ARG A 221 -6.55 -6.15 -2.12
CA ARG A 221 -6.08 -6.83 -3.32
C ARG A 221 -6.65 -6.15 -4.55
N CYS A 222 -5.78 -5.78 -5.47
CA CYS A 222 -6.20 -5.21 -6.73
C CYS A 222 -6.73 -6.30 -7.67
N PRO A 223 -7.77 -5.99 -8.48
CA PRO A 223 -8.32 -6.93 -9.45
C PRO A 223 -7.33 -7.23 -10.58
#